data_AF-A0A5A9GVY0-F1
#
_entry.id   AF-A0A5A9GVY0-F1
#
_cell.length_a   1.000
_cell.length_b   1.000
_cell.length_c   1.000
_cell.angle_alpha   90.00
_cell.angle_beta   90.00
_cell.angle_gamma   90.00
#
_symmetry.space_group_name_H-M   'P 1'
#
loop_
_entity.id
_entity.type
_entity.pdbx_description
1 polymer ?
#
loop_
_entity_poly.entity_id
_entity_poly.type
_entity_poly.pdbx_seq_one_letter_code
_entity_poly.pdbx_strand_id
1 'polypeptide(L)' 'MAIDDRFEDLEPRKAKPAPKDLTVMGVAEIEAYIATLEAEITRARAAIAAIAAKQAQKSAAEAFFKKG' A
#
# COMPACT_ATOMS: atom_id res chain seq x y z
N MET A 1 7.57 33.88 -13.48
CA MET A 1 7.08 33.68 -12.10
C MET A 1 6.11 32.51 -12.18
N ALA A 2 6.62 31.30 -11.99
CA ALA A 2 5.78 30.11 -11.95
C ALA A 2 4.84 30.27 -10.77
N ILE A 3 3.55 30.02 -10.97
CA ILE A 3 2.54 29.94 -9.92
C ILE A 3 2.83 28.64 -9.17
N ASP A 4 3.90 28.69 -8.40
CA ASP A 4 3.95 28.26 -7.02
C ASP A 4 3.25 26.95 -6.66
N ASP A 5 3.99 25.84 -6.77
CA ASP A 5 3.68 24.51 -6.23
C ASP A 5 3.31 24.54 -4.73
N ARG A 6 3.50 25.67 -4.00
CA ARG A 6 3.05 25.86 -2.61
C ARG A 6 1.52 25.89 -2.46
N PHE A 7 0.74 26.10 -3.53
CA PHE A 7 -0.73 26.11 -3.43
C PHE A 7 -1.37 24.72 -3.43
N GLU A 8 -0.71 23.68 -3.96
CA GLU A 8 -1.27 22.31 -3.93
C GLU A 8 -1.36 21.74 -2.51
N ASP A 9 -0.52 22.20 -1.58
CA ASP A 9 -0.56 21.80 -0.17
C ASP A 9 -1.66 22.53 0.64
N LEU A 10 -2.30 23.54 0.04
CA LEU A 10 -3.39 24.31 0.64
C LEU A 10 -4.77 23.80 0.22
N GLU A 11 -4.84 22.84 -0.72
CA GLU A 11 -6.09 22.18 -1.06
C GLU A 11 -6.52 21.24 0.08
N PRO A 12 -7.81 21.27 0.50
CA PRO A 12 -8.31 20.35 1.49
C PRO A 12 -8.07 18.90 1.05
N ARG A 13 -7.14 18.20 1.71
CA ARG A 13 -6.89 16.79 1.43
C ARG A 13 -8.18 16.03 1.71
N LYS A 14 -8.67 15.30 0.70
CA LYS A 14 -9.86 14.46 0.84
C LYS A 14 -9.67 13.56 2.06
N ALA A 15 -10.62 13.64 2.99
CA ALA A 15 -10.60 12.78 4.17
C ALA A 15 -10.57 11.32 3.72
N LYS A 16 -9.80 10.50 4.44
CA LYS A 16 -9.82 9.06 4.20
C LYS A 16 -11.26 8.55 4.41
N PRO A 17 -11.75 7.62 3.57
CA PRO A 17 -13.05 7.02 3.80
C PRO A 17 -13.13 6.46 5.22
N ALA A 18 -14.26 6.70 5.89
CA ALA A 18 -14.49 6.10 7.20
C ALA A 18 -14.48 4.57 7.07
N PRO A 19 -14.02 3.84 8.10
CA PRO A 19 -14.19 2.40 8.15
C PRO A 19 -15.67 2.02 8.00
N LYS A 20 -15.92 0.84 7.44
CA LYS A 20 -17.27 0.27 7.38
C LYS A 20 -17.84 0.18 8.80
N ASP A 21 -19.09 0.62 8.98
CA ASP A 21 -19.81 0.40 10.23
C ASP A 21 -20.20 -1.09 10.33
N LEU A 22 -19.59 -1.79 11.29
CA LEU A 22 -19.82 -3.21 11.52
C LEU A 22 -21.02 -3.48 12.42
N THR A 23 -21.55 -2.46 13.13
CA THR A 23 -22.65 -2.63 14.09
C THR A 23 -23.98 -2.95 13.42
N VAL A 24 -24.10 -2.66 12.12
CA VAL A 24 -25.29 -2.91 11.30
C VAL A 24 -25.22 -4.23 10.53
N MET A 25 -24.12 -4.97 10.62
CA MET A 25 -23.88 -6.21 9.86
C MET A 25 -24.20 -7.45 10.71
N GLY A 26 -24.71 -8.50 10.07
CA GLY A 26 -24.86 -9.81 10.67
C GLY A 26 -23.53 -10.57 10.77
N VAL A 27 -23.48 -11.63 11.58
CA VAL A 27 -22.27 -12.44 11.79
C VAL A 27 -21.68 -12.95 10.47
N ALA A 28 -22.49 -13.56 9.61
CA ALA A 28 -22.04 -14.09 8.31
C ALA A 28 -21.47 -13.00 7.39
N GLU A 29 -22.03 -11.78 7.43
CA GLU A 29 -21.52 -10.66 6.63
C GLU A 29 -20.18 -10.16 7.16
N ILE A 30 -20.00 -10.14 8.49
CA ILE A 30 -18.73 -9.80 9.13
C ILE A 30 -17.66 -10.85 8.80
N GLU A 31 -17.99 -12.14 8.84
CA GLU A 31 -17.09 -13.23 8.45
C GLU A 31 -16.63 -13.09 6.98
N ALA A 32 -17.57 -12.80 6.07
CA ALA A 32 -17.24 -12.57 4.66
C ALA A 32 -16.37 -11.31 4.44
N TYR A 33 -16.64 -10.24 5.20
CA TYR A 33 -15.84 -9.02 5.18
C TYR A 33 -14.41 -9.28 5.67
N ILE A 34 -14.26 -10.02 6.78
CA ILE A 34 -12.95 -10.42 7.30
C ILE A 34 -12.18 -11.24 6.26
N ALA A 35 -12.81 -12.27 5.67
CA ALA A 35 -12.16 -13.10 4.65
C ALA A 35 -11.64 -12.27 3.45
N THR A 36 -12.40 -11.24 3.05
CA THR A 36 -11.99 -10.31 1.99
C THR A 36 -10.77 -9.48 2.40
N LEU A 37 -10.77 -8.93 3.62
CA LEU A 37 -9.64 -8.15 4.13
C LEU A 37 -8.38 -9.01 4.30
N GLU A 38 -8.51 -10.24 4.77
CA GLU A 38 -7.39 -11.17 4.93
C GLU A 38 -6.76 -11.58 3.58
N ALA A 39 -7.59 -11.75 2.55
CA ALA A 39 -7.12 -11.97 1.19
C ALA A 39 -6.28 -10.78 0.68
N GLU A 40 -6.72 -9.54 0.94
CA GLU A 40 -5.96 -8.35 0.56
C GLU A 40 -4.66 -8.21 1.37
N ILE A 41 -4.68 -8.51 2.67
CA ILE A 41 -3.47 -8.56 3.50
C ILE A 41 -2.47 -9.56 2.92
N THR A 42 -2.96 -10.73 2.49
CA THR A 42 -2.13 -11.77 1.88
C THR A 42 -1.50 -11.29 0.57
N ARG A 43 -2.30 -10.66 -0.29
CA ARG A 43 -1.82 -10.05 -1.54
C ARG A 43 -0.79 -8.95 -1.30
N ALA A 44 -1.02 -8.06 -0.34
CA ALA A 44 -0.10 -6.98 0.01
C ALA A 44 1.23 -7.51 0.53
N ARG A 45 1.20 -8.55 1.39
CA ARG A 45 2.42 -9.23 1.88
C ARG A 45 3.20 -9.87 0.74
N ALA A 46 2.53 -10.51 -0.22
CA ALA A 46 3.19 -11.06 -1.40
C ALA A 46 3.86 -9.96 -2.25
N ALA A 47 3.22 -8.80 -2.41
CA ALA A 47 3.80 -7.66 -3.11
C ALA A 47 5.06 -7.13 -2.42
N ILE A 48 5.04 -6.99 -1.09
CA ILE A 48 6.22 -6.60 -0.29
C ILE A 48 7.36 -7.60 -0.53
N ALA A 49 7.09 -8.89 -0.44
CA ALA A 49 8.09 -9.94 -0.67
C ALA A 49 8.68 -9.86 -2.09
N ALA A 50 7.85 -9.64 -3.11
CA ALA A 50 8.29 -9.49 -4.49
C ALA A 50 9.19 -8.25 -4.68
N ILE A 51 8.86 -7.12 -4.03
CA ILE A 51 9.69 -5.92 -4.07
C ILE A 51 11.05 -6.17 -3.42
N ALA A 52 11.06 -6.81 -2.24
CA ALA A 52 12.29 -7.15 -1.54
C ALA A 52 13.21 -8.06 -2.39
N ALA A 53 12.64 -9.06 -3.06
CA ALA A 53 13.38 -9.92 -3.98
C ALA A 53 14.01 -9.12 -5.13
N LYS A 54 13.26 -8.19 -5.75
CA LYS A 54 13.78 -7.32 -6.82
C LYS A 54 14.92 -6.41 -6.32
N GLN A 55 14.79 -5.86 -5.12
CA GLN A 55 15.84 -5.04 -4.51
C GLN A 55 17.12 -5.85 -4.25
N ALA A 56 16.99 -7.07 -3.72
CA ALA A 56 18.14 -7.95 -3.49
C ALA A 56 18.89 -8.27 -4.79
N GLN A 57 18.16 -8.57 -5.88
CA GLN A 57 18.76 -8.81 -7.19
C GLN A 57 19.50 -7.56 -7.71
N LYS A 58 18.88 -6.37 -7.59
CA LYS A 58 19.51 -5.11 -7.99
C LYS A 58 20.79 -4.85 -7.19
N SER A 59 20.77 -5.00 -5.87
CA SER A 59 21.94 -4.79 -5.02
C SER A 59 23.07 -5.78 -5.32
N ALA A 60 22.75 -7.03 -5.63
CA ALA A 60 23.74 -8.02 -6.05
C ALA A 60 24.42 -7.64 -7.37
N ALA A 61 23.63 -7.17 -8.36
CA ALA A 61 24.16 -6.69 -9.63
C ALA A 61 25.05 -5.44 -9.43
N GLU A 62 24.61 -4.45 -8.67
CA GLU A 62 25.40 -3.24 -8.38
C GLU A 62 26.72 -3.57 -7.68
N ALA A 63 26.72 -4.52 -6.73
CA ALA A 63 27.93 -4.97 -6.05
C ALA A 63 28.91 -5.69 -6.99
N PHE A 64 28.40 -6.43 -7.98
CA PHE A 64 29.22 -7.08 -9.00
C PHE A 64 29.89 -6.06 -9.91
N PHE A 65 29.14 -5.08 -10.42
CA PHE A 65 29.68 -4.04 -11.33
C PHE A 65 30.61 -3.04 -10.64
N LYS A 66 30.49 -2.81 -9.33
CA LYS A 66 31.37 -1.88 -8.58
C LYS A 66 32.72 -2.51 -8.17
N LYS A 67 32.87 -3.83 -8.28
CA LYS A 67 34.11 -4.56 -7.95
C LYS A 67 34.97 -4.92 -9.17
N GLY A 68 34.47 -4.67 -10.39
CA GLY A 68 35.24 -4.83 -11.63
C GLY A 68 35.73 -3.50 -12.17
#